data_AF-A0A955BPF7-F1
#
_entry.id   AF-A0A955BPF7-F1
#
_cell.length_a   1.000
_cell.length_b   1.000
_cell.length_c   1.000
_cell.angle_alpha   90.00
_cell.angle_beta   90.00
_cell.angle_gamma   90.00
#
_symmetry.space_group_name_H-M   'P 1'
#
loop_
_entity.id
_entity.type
_entity.pdbx_description
1 polymer ?
#
loop_
_entity_poly.entity_id
_entity_poly.type
_entity_poly.pdbx_seq_one_letter_code
_entity_poly.pdbx_strand_id
1 'polypeptide(L)'
;MIISRALICVTAVVVSLVVSVAVAEDLRTPPCDDLAKWSETVDARDRWEPFAENNRIWLPDAMSAPEFEVLFGKPALEWTQSDVQSARTAWNGCIQQAKKTRDNAQRSILQNARRFLTTNLRDAARYQERREEAVTQDPKSIAMQEGRRARVAGASEARALPSEPVSASGLKAGVDQLITAPESVEDLIALGSLSNLDIRDGNAMQELERQFGNTYGPAGKAAYRVMRELRIRGTTGFEERELPRIRARLAEIKPPLLEELKVEFSQVPADMNQRRALAQRYEKLMKQLEVALTEEEYHALADEIRKKRRAVIDSAVSAAKAKIDQVPAGAQSIAEVDRIVGDTANMGLDNEQRRDLADHARSRQATLANDILNHAAAKELPALPENLAGIKELNAISGRMLQGVAQRADRKVVQEFVTASDARLAQIGRKALKEYEQALARLPENEAGLTQVEREVADKEGWGDMEEQVRSEYVAAAKARRDQIAEVVDKDRARRNARLEREREMAIAAGGDPRLVGFEWVDSNNTMKFDFRDHETVFITALGLKVAGTYEVSRDDVVVRGPHGQLVYSFDGEKLVGNGAVFSKRGK
;
A
#
# COMPACT_ATOMS: atom_id res chain seq x y z
N MET A 1 -64.33 -27.49 -27.56
CA MET A 1 -64.22 -28.49 -28.64
C MET A 1 -62.97 -29.31 -28.34
N ILE A 2 -63.19 -30.59 -28.05
CA ILE A 2 -62.25 -31.59 -27.56
C ILE A 2 -61.43 -32.13 -28.75
N ILE A 3 -60.16 -32.52 -28.55
CA ILE A 3 -59.62 -33.87 -28.88
C ILE A 3 -58.12 -33.97 -28.55
N SER A 4 -57.84 -34.99 -27.73
CA SER A 4 -56.58 -35.61 -27.33
C SER A 4 -55.81 -36.26 -28.48
N ARG A 5 -54.49 -36.49 -28.29
CA ARG A 5 -53.70 -37.63 -28.82
C ARG A 5 -52.36 -37.67 -28.05
N ALA A 6 -52.13 -38.61 -27.14
CA ALA A 6 -51.84 -40.04 -27.30
C ALA A 6 -50.32 -40.35 -27.33
N LEU A 7 -49.85 -40.64 -26.12
CA LEU A 7 -48.75 -41.49 -25.63
C LEU A 7 -48.21 -42.56 -26.62
N ILE A 8 -46.88 -42.62 -26.80
CA ILE A 8 -46.14 -43.86 -27.11
C ILE A 8 -44.86 -43.87 -26.23
N CYS A 9 -44.81 -44.82 -25.30
CA CYS A 9 -43.63 -45.15 -24.49
C CYS A 9 -42.72 -46.12 -25.26
N VAL A 10 -41.43 -45.81 -25.38
CA VAL A 10 -40.38 -46.78 -25.71
C VAL A 10 -39.31 -46.68 -24.63
N THR A 11 -39.24 -47.70 -23.78
CA THR A 11 -38.25 -47.87 -22.72
C THR A 11 -36.98 -48.46 -23.32
N ALA A 12 -35.90 -47.68 -23.39
CA ALA A 12 -34.56 -48.17 -23.68
C ALA A 12 -33.74 -48.14 -22.38
N VAL A 13 -33.38 -49.31 -21.87
CA VAL A 13 -32.47 -49.46 -20.73
C VAL A 13 -31.03 -49.32 -21.25
N VAL A 14 -30.40 -48.19 -20.97
CA VAL A 14 -28.96 -47.96 -21.18
C VAL A 14 -28.27 -48.10 -19.84
N VAL A 15 -27.42 -49.13 -19.71
CA VAL A 15 -26.53 -49.33 -18.57
C VAL A 15 -25.31 -48.42 -18.76
N SER A 16 -25.28 -47.29 -18.05
CA SER A 16 -24.12 -46.38 -18.02
C SER A 16 -23.15 -46.81 -16.91
N LEU A 17 -21.95 -47.21 -17.31
CA LEU A 17 -20.77 -47.30 -16.44
C LEU A 17 -20.38 -45.89 -15.98
N VAL A 18 -20.60 -45.57 -14.70
CA VAL A 18 -20.15 -44.33 -14.07
C VAL A 18 -18.67 -44.49 -13.71
N VAL A 19 -17.79 -43.90 -14.50
CA VAL A 19 -16.41 -43.63 -14.08
C VAL A 19 -16.45 -42.32 -13.29
N SER A 20 -16.35 -42.39 -11.96
CA SER A 20 -16.21 -41.22 -11.10
C SER A 20 -14.84 -40.59 -11.34
N VAL A 21 -14.79 -39.62 -12.25
CA VAL A 21 -13.66 -38.69 -12.33
C VAL A 21 -13.78 -37.80 -11.10
N ALA A 22 -12.84 -37.90 -10.16
CA ALA A 22 -12.73 -36.95 -9.07
C ALA A 22 -12.40 -35.58 -9.68
N VAL A 23 -13.42 -34.75 -9.85
CA VAL A 23 -13.25 -33.36 -10.29
C VAL A 23 -12.64 -32.63 -9.09
N ALA A 24 -11.43 -32.11 -9.24
CA ALA A 24 -10.84 -31.23 -8.23
C ALA A 24 -11.83 -30.09 -7.99
N GLU A 25 -12.34 -29.99 -6.77
CA GLU A 25 -13.37 -29.01 -6.41
C GLU A 25 -12.71 -27.62 -6.47
N ASP A 26 -13.12 -26.78 -7.42
CA ASP A 26 -12.58 -25.43 -7.58
C ASP A 26 -12.95 -24.55 -6.36
N LEU A 27 -12.05 -23.65 -5.96
CA LEU A 27 -12.28 -22.72 -4.87
C LEU A 27 -13.53 -21.85 -5.12
N ARG A 28 -14.46 -21.82 -4.16
CA ARG A 28 -15.67 -20.99 -4.27
C ARG A 28 -15.30 -19.51 -4.24
N THR A 29 -15.87 -18.74 -5.16
CA THR A 29 -15.71 -17.27 -5.19
C THR A 29 -16.90 -16.61 -4.47
N PRO A 30 -16.72 -16.05 -3.26
CA PRO A 30 -17.81 -15.43 -2.52
C PRO A 30 -18.25 -14.08 -3.13
N PRO A 31 -19.52 -13.67 -2.95
CA PRO A 31 -19.97 -12.31 -3.22
C PRO A 31 -19.15 -11.26 -2.44
N CYS A 32 -19.04 -10.04 -2.98
CA CYS A 32 -18.18 -9.01 -2.38
C CYS A 32 -18.63 -8.52 -1.01
N ASP A 33 -19.93 -8.56 -0.73
CA ASP A 33 -20.47 -8.15 0.56
C ASP A 33 -20.16 -9.20 1.64
N ASP A 34 -20.29 -10.49 1.31
CA ASP A 34 -19.90 -11.59 2.20
C ASP A 34 -18.39 -11.56 2.47
N LEU A 35 -17.59 -11.31 1.43
CA LEU A 35 -16.14 -11.20 1.53
C LEU A 35 -15.71 -10.01 2.41
N ALA A 36 -16.38 -8.87 2.26
CA ALA A 36 -16.13 -7.69 3.09
C ALA A 36 -16.51 -7.94 4.55
N LYS A 37 -17.67 -8.54 4.80
CA LYS A 37 -18.14 -8.89 6.15
C LYS A 37 -17.18 -9.84 6.86
N TRP A 38 -16.69 -10.88 6.18
CA TRP A 38 -15.66 -11.75 6.74
C TRP A 38 -14.34 -11.01 6.94
N SER A 39 -13.96 -10.11 6.02
CA SER A 39 -12.71 -9.34 6.14
C SER A 39 -12.67 -8.42 7.38
N GLU A 40 -13.84 -8.07 7.97
CA GLU A 40 -13.92 -7.32 9.23
C GLU A 40 -13.47 -8.13 10.45
N THR A 41 -13.55 -9.47 10.39
CA THR A 41 -13.15 -10.34 11.50
C THR A 41 -11.65 -10.62 11.51
N VAL A 42 -10.90 -10.13 10.53
CA VAL A 42 -9.47 -10.37 10.38
C VAL A 42 -8.68 -9.36 11.25
N ASP A 43 -8.24 -9.77 12.43
CA ASP A 43 -7.26 -9.04 13.25
C ASP A 43 -5.83 -9.59 13.02
N ALA A 44 -4.86 -8.68 12.86
CA ALA A 44 -3.45 -9.01 12.71
C ALA A 44 -2.80 -9.52 14.00
N ARG A 45 -3.44 -9.27 15.15
CA ARG A 45 -2.96 -9.63 16.48
C ARG A 45 -3.38 -11.04 16.88
N ASP A 46 -4.48 -11.52 16.32
CA ASP A 46 -5.04 -12.84 16.61
C ASP A 46 -4.40 -13.85 15.65
N ARG A 47 -3.37 -14.53 16.15
CA ARG A 47 -2.53 -15.43 15.35
C ARG A 47 -2.88 -16.87 15.60
N TRP A 48 -3.06 -17.60 14.52
CA TRP A 48 -3.12 -19.06 14.47
C TRP A 48 -1.82 -19.60 13.84
N GLU A 49 -1.17 -20.53 14.53
CA GLU A 49 0.09 -21.16 14.10
C GLU A 49 -0.18 -22.63 13.70
N PRO A 50 -0.52 -22.91 12.43
CA PRO A 50 -0.94 -24.25 12.01
C PRO A 50 0.18 -25.29 11.98
N PHE A 51 1.45 -24.87 12.05
CA PHE A 51 2.62 -25.74 11.97
C PHE A 51 3.53 -25.55 13.20
N ALA A 52 3.40 -26.42 14.19
CA ALA A 52 4.18 -26.35 15.44
C ALA A 52 5.69 -26.40 15.20
N GLU A 53 6.12 -27.06 14.13
CA GLU A 53 7.51 -27.19 13.70
C GLU A 53 8.08 -25.94 13.01
N ASN A 54 7.23 -24.95 12.65
CA ASN A 54 7.65 -23.74 11.97
C ASN A 54 6.81 -22.52 12.36
N ASN A 55 7.10 -21.96 13.54
CA ASN A 55 6.45 -20.77 14.10
C ASN A 55 6.60 -19.47 13.27
N ARG A 56 7.35 -19.49 12.17
CA ARG A 56 7.43 -18.35 11.24
C ARG A 56 6.19 -18.28 10.34
N ILE A 57 5.48 -19.38 10.16
CA ILE A 57 4.27 -19.46 9.34
C ILE A 57 3.07 -19.36 10.29
N TRP A 58 2.38 -18.22 10.24
CA TRP A 58 1.18 -17.96 11.03
C TRP A 58 0.10 -17.36 10.12
N LEU A 59 -1.16 -17.61 10.45
CA LEU A 59 -2.35 -17.08 9.79
C LEU A 59 -3.17 -16.25 10.78
N PRO A 60 -4.00 -15.28 10.35
CA PRO A 60 -5.02 -14.72 11.23
C PRO A 60 -5.97 -15.82 11.72
N ASP A 61 -6.41 -15.75 12.98
CA ASP A 61 -7.28 -16.77 13.56
C ASP A 61 -8.63 -16.90 12.82
N ALA A 62 -9.11 -15.82 12.21
CA ALA A 62 -10.28 -15.84 11.33
C ALA A 62 -10.18 -16.83 10.14
N MET A 63 -8.97 -17.30 9.77
CA MET A 63 -8.76 -18.33 8.75
C MET A 63 -8.82 -19.77 9.30
N SER A 64 -8.75 -19.95 10.63
CA SER A 64 -8.94 -21.23 11.30
C SER A 64 -10.44 -21.53 11.52
N ALA A 65 -11.26 -20.48 11.49
CA ALA A 65 -12.68 -20.54 11.84
C ALA A 65 -13.52 -21.23 10.73
N PRO A 66 -14.57 -22.00 11.09
CA PRO A 66 -15.44 -22.70 10.12
C PRO A 66 -16.07 -21.79 9.07
N GLU A 67 -16.29 -20.51 9.40
CA GLU A 67 -16.82 -19.49 8.49
C GLU A 67 -15.93 -19.29 7.26
N PHE A 68 -14.61 -19.46 7.40
CA PHE A 68 -13.68 -19.38 6.27
C PHE A 68 -13.93 -20.52 5.27
N GLU A 69 -14.08 -21.75 5.76
CA GLU A 69 -14.39 -22.91 4.94
C GLU A 69 -15.76 -22.77 4.28
N VAL A 70 -16.78 -22.30 5.00
CA VAL A 70 -18.11 -22.03 4.42
C VAL A 70 -18.04 -21.00 3.29
N LEU A 71 -17.20 -19.97 3.43
CA LEU A 71 -17.06 -18.88 2.47
C LEU A 71 -16.37 -19.32 1.18
N PHE A 72 -15.30 -20.12 1.29
CA PHE A 72 -14.45 -20.51 0.16
C PHE A 72 -14.61 -21.97 -0.30
N GLY A 73 -15.38 -22.76 0.42
CA GLY A 73 -15.59 -24.18 0.17
C GLY A 73 -14.43 -25.09 0.59
N LYS A 74 -13.35 -24.54 1.17
CA LYS A 74 -12.18 -25.30 1.62
C LYS A 74 -11.52 -24.64 2.84
N PRO A 75 -11.04 -25.43 3.83
CA PRO A 75 -10.28 -24.90 4.94
C PRO A 75 -8.95 -24.31 4.48
N ALA A 76 -8.42 -23.32 5.19
CA ALA A 76 -7.22 -22.58 4.78
C ALA A 76 -5.97 -23.46 4.57
N LEU A 77 -5.88 -24.58 5.30
CA LEU A 77 -4.79 -25.56 5.19
C LEU A 77 -4.99 -26.59 4.08
N GLU A 78 -6.01 -26.47 3.24
CA GLU A 78 -6.13 -27.29 2.03
C GLU A 78 -5.91 -26.46 0.77
N TRP A 79 -5.58 -25.18 0.92
CA TRP A 79 -5.35 -24.30 -0.20
C TRP A 79 -3.98 -24.54 -0.82
N THR A 80 -3.99 -24.76 -2.13
CA THR A 80 -2.80 -24.77 -2.97
C THR A 80 -2.35 -23.34 -3.32
N GLN A 81 -1.17 -23.19 -3.92
CA GLN A 81 -0.77 -21.89 -4.49
C GLN A 81 -1.75 -21.39 -5.56
N SER A 82 -2.42 -22.30 -6.28
CA SER A 82 -3.46 -21.96 -7.26
C SER A 82 -4.68 -21.33 -6.59
N ASP A 83 -5.15 -21.93 -5.49
CA ASP A 83 -6.30 -21.42 -4.72
C ASP A 83 -6.04 -20.01 -4.17
N VAL A 84 -4.84 -19.77 -3.62
CA VAL A 84 -4.43 -18.45 -3.15
C VAL A 84 -4.47 -17.41 -4.28
N GLN A 85 -4.10 -17.80 -5.50
CA GLN A 85 -4.12 -16.90 -6.66
C GLN A 85 -5.54 -16.64 -7.17
N SER A 86 -6.43 -17.64 -7.15
CA SER A 86 -7.85 -17.48 -7.46
C SER A 86 -8.54 -16.55 -6.47
N ALA A 87 -8.35 -16.77 -5.16
CA ALA A 87 -8.88 -15.90 -4.11
C ALA A 87 -8.37 -14.46 -4.22
N ARG A 88 -7.07 -14.28 -4.55
CA ARG A 88 -6.50 -12.94 -4.78
C ARG A 88 -7.20 -12.21 -5.93
N THR A 89 -7.58 -12.94 -6.98
CA THR A 89 -8.31 -12.39 -8.13
C THR A 89 -9.71 -11.92 -7.71
N ALA A 90 -10.43 -12.74 -6.93
CA ALA A 90 -11.73 -12.37 -6.36
C ALA A 90 -11.64 -11.12 -5.47
N TRP A 91 -10.68 -11.06 -4.54
CA TRP A 91 -10.47 -9.89 -3.68
C TRP A 91 -10.20 -8.61 -4.48
N ASN A 92 -9.39 -8.70 -5.53
CA ASN A 92 -9.12 -7.56 -6.40
C ASN A 92 -10.39 -7.08 -7.11
N GLY A 93 -11.24 -8.00 -7.57
CA GLY A 93 -12.54 -7.68 -8.13
C GLY A 93 -13.39 -6.86 -7.16
N CYS A 94 -13.49 -7.30 -5.91
CA CYS A 94 -14.27 -6.61 -4.89
C CYS A 94 -13.67 -5.25 -4.48
N ILE A 95 -12.35 -5.14 -4.38
CA ILE A 95 -11.68 -3.85 -4.13
C ILE A 95 -11.94 -2.86 -5.26
N GLN A 96 -11.94 -3.31 -6.53
CA GLN A 96 -12.27 -2.44 -7.66
C GLN A 96 -13.75 -2.05 -7.67
N GLN A 97 -14.64 -2.95 -7.27
CA GLN A 97 -16.06 -2.64 -7.13
C GLN A 97 -16.30 -1.57 -6.05
N ALA A 98 -15.73 -1.73 -4.85
CA ALA A 98 -15.79 -0.73 -3.78
C ALA A 98 -15.19 0.63 -4.22
N LYS A 99 -14.12 0.60 -5.03
CA LYS A 99 -13.54 1.82 -5.61
C LYS A 99 -14.52 2.51 -6.58
N LYS A 100 -15.21 1.76 -7.44
CA LYS A 100 -16.20 2.30 -8.39
C LYS A 100 -17.39 2.93 -7.68
N THR A 101 -17.86 2.32 -6.60
CA THR A 101 -18.97 2.84 -5.76
C THR A 101 -18.53 3.92 -4.77
N ARG A 102 -17.22 4.23 -4.71
CA ARG A 102 -16.61 5.17 -3.75
C ARG A 102 -16.80 4.76 -2.28
N ASP A 103 -16.98 3.47 -2.02
CA ASP A 103 -17.02 2.93 -0.66
C ASP A 103 -15.60 2.77 -0.11
N ASN A 104 -15.11 3.82 0.56
CA ASN A 104 -13.76 3.82 1.13
C ASN A 104 -13.62 2.89 2.34
N ALA A 105 -14.70 2.63 3.08
CA ALA A 105 -14.68 1.77 4.27
C ALA A 105 -14.50 0.31 3.85
N GLN A 106 -15.36 -0.17 2.95
CA GLN A 106 -15.27 -1.52 2.38
C GLN A 106 -13.93 -1.74 1.68
N ARG A 107 -13.45 -0.73 0.91
CA ARG A 107 -12.14 -0.79 0.26
C ARG A 107 -11.00 -1.00 1.27
N SER A 108 -11.01 -0.28 2.39
CA SER A 108 -9.97 -0.36 3.43
C SER A 108 -9.95 -1.75 4.09
N ILE A 109 -11.13 -2.25 4.47
CA ILE A 109 -11.32 -3.57 5.08
C ILE A 109 -10.80 -4.68 4.16
N LEU A 110 -11.22 -4.67 2.89
CA LEU A 110 -10.78 -5.65 1.89
C LEU A 110 -9.27 -5.58 1.63
N GLN A 111 -8.67 -4.38 1.61
CA GLN A 111 -7.23 -4.20 1.43
C GLN A 111 -6.41 -4.75 2.60
N ASN A 112 -6.88 -4.54 3.83
CA ASN A 112 -6.24 -5.04 5.05
C ASN A 112 -6.25 -6.57 5.07
N ALA A 113 -7.42 -7.21 4.87
CA ALA A 113 -7.53 -8.67 4.81
C ALA A 113 -6.68 -9.29 3.70
N ARG A 114 -6.68 -8.69 2.49
CA ARG A 114 -5.89 -9.17 1.34
C ARG A 114 -4.38 -9.24 1.63
N ARG A 115 -3.83 -8.35 2.47
CA ARG A 115 -2.40 -8.35 2.81
C ARG A 115 -1.98 -9.67 3.45
N PHE A 116 -2.82 -10.21 4.34
CA PHE A 116 -2.57 -11.48 5.02
C PHE A 116 -2.69 -12.67 4.06
N LEU A 117 -3.68 -12.66 3.17
CA LEU A 117 -3.82 -13.67 2.13
C LEU A 117 -2.60 -13.73 1.19
N THR A 118 -2.06 -12.57 0.82
CA THR A 118 -0.94 -12.51 -0.15
C THR A 118 0.39 -12.99 0.45
N THR A 119 0.57 -12.81 1.75
CA THR A 119 1.84 -13.07 2.43
C THR A 119 1.78 -14.40 3.16
N ASN A 120 0.95 -14.48 4.19
CA ASN A 120 0.93 -15.59 5.13
C ASN A 120 0.31 -16.87 4.54
N LEU A 121 -0.85 -16.76 3.89
CA LEU A 121 -1.55 -17.92 3.33
C LEU A 121 -0.78 -18.53 2.15
N ARG A 122 -0.08 -17.70 1.35
CA ARG A 122 0.84 -18.19 0.32
C ARG A 122 1.99 -19.00 0.91
N ASP A 123 2.57 -18.53 2.01
CA ASP A 123 3.70 -19.21 2.64
C ASP A 123 3.26 -20.53 3.31
N ALA A 124 2.06 -20.57 3.88
CA ALA A 124 1.42 -21.79 4.36
C ALA A 124 1.18 -22.81 3.23
N ALA A 125 0.54 -22.40 2.13
CA ALA A 125 0.30 -23.27 0.97
C ALA A 125 1.60 -23.85 0.40
N ARG A 126 2.64 -23.01 0.22
CA ARG A 126 3.98 -23.46 -0.20
C ARG A 126 4.61 -24.46 0.75
N TYR A 127 4.38 -24.29 2.04
CA TYR A 127 4.92 -25.19 3.04
C TYR A 127 4.23 -26.55 3.00
N GLN A 128 2.92 -26.58 2.80
CA GLN A 128 2.17 -27.83 2.66
C GLN A 128 2.51 -28.59 1.40
N GLU A 129 2.57 -27.92 0.24
CA GLU A 129 3.00 -28.56 -1.01
C GLU A 129 4.37 -29.23 -0.85
N ARG A 130 5.34 -28.55 -0.22
CA ARG A 130 6.66 -29.15 0.06
C ARG A 130 6.60 -30.34 1.03
N ARG A 131 5.68 -30.33 1.99
CA ARG A 131 5.48 -31.46 2.91
C ARG A 131 4.88 -32.66 2.19
N GLU A 132 3.89 -32.44 1.34
CA GLU A 132 3.28 -33.49 0.51
C GLU A 132 4.29 -34.06 -0.49
N GLU A 133 5.10 -33.21 -1.12
CA GLU A 133 6.24 -33.63 -1.94
C GLU A 133 7.24 -34.47 -1.15
N ALA A 134 7.57 -34.08 0.09
CA ALA A 134 8.47 -34.84 0.95
C ALA A 134 7.89 -36.21 1.37
N VAL A 135 6.57 -36.30 1.56
CA VAL A 135 5.87 -37.56 1.89
C VAL A 135 5.74 -38.47 0.66
N THR A 136 5.62 -37.89 -0.55
CA THR A 136 5.47 -38.62 -1.81
C THR A 136 6.80 -38.97 -2.49
N GLN A 137 7.93 -38.46 -2.01
CA GLN A 137 9.26 -38.87 -2.49
C GLN A 137 9.49 -40.37 -2.24
N ASP A 138 9.57 -41.12 -3.34
CA ASP A 138 9.82 -42.58 -3.39
C ASP A 138 11.04 -42.93 -2.51
N PRO A 139 10.95 -43.90 -1.58
CA PRO A 139 12.08 -44.42 -0.82
C PRO A 139 13.31 -44.75 -1.67
N LYS A 140 13.12 -45.09 -2.96
CA LYS A 140 14.24 -45.29 -3.90
C LYS A 140 15.02 -44.02 -4.21
N SER A 141 14.39 -42.85 -4.22
CA SER A 141 15.05 -41.56 -4.46
C SER A 141 15.92 -41.15 -3.27
N ILE A 142 15.45 -41.44 -2.05
CA ILE A 142 16.20 -41.28 -0.80
C ILE A 142 17.37 -42.27 -0.77
N ALA A 143 17.12 -43.56 -1.04
CA ALA A 143 18.16 -44.59 -1.12
C ALA A 143 19.19 -44.33 -2.23
N MET A 144 18.80 -43.70 -3.34
CA MET A 144 19.73 -43.34 -4.42
C MET A 144 20.59 -42.14 -4.04
N GLN A 145 20.06 -41.15 -3.30
CA GLN A 145 20.86 -40.06 -2.73
C GLN A 145 21.81 -40.55 -1.63
N GLU A 146 21.35 -41.43 -0.75
CA GLU A 146 22.18 -42.08 0.27
C GLU A 146 23.24 -42.98 -0.36
N GLY A 147 22.91 -43.74 -1.41
CA GLY A 147 23.86 -44.53 -2.18
C GLY A 147 24.90 -43.68 -2.93
N ARG A 148 24.53 -42.48 -3.39
CA ARG A 148 25.47 -41.50 -3.94
C ARG A 148 26.41 -40.96 -2.87
N ARG A 149 25.91 -40.65 -1.67
CA ARG A 149 26.72 -40.23 -0.51
C ARG A 149 27.66 -41.36 -0.05
N ALA A 150 27.18 -42.59 0.01
CA ALA A 150 27.97 -43.76 0.38
C ALA A 150 29.06 -44.10 -0.65
N ARG A 151 28.81 -43.92 -1.95
CA ARG A 151 29.86 -44.08 -2.98
C ARG A 151 30.93 -43.00 -2.94
N VAL A 152 30.57 -41.76 -2.58
CA VAL A 152 31.54 -40.68 -2.37
C VAL A 152 32.37 -40.94 -1.11
N ALA A 153 31.77 -41.49 -0.05
CA ALA A 153 32.49 -41.90 1.16
C ALA A 153 33.42 -43.11 0.93
N GLY A 154 32.94 -44.16 0.26
CA GLY A 154 33.71 -45.39 0.00
C GLY A 154 34.85 -45.23 -1.02
N ALA A 155 34.80 -44.23 -1.90
CA ALA A 155 35.92 -43.90 -2.78
C ALA A 155 37.11 -43.28 -2.01
N SER A 156 36.92 -42.84 -0.76
CA SER A 156 38.00 -42.30 0.08
C SER A 156 38.74 -43.36 0.91
N GLU A 157 38.12 -44.52 1.18
CA GLU A 157 38.72 -45.59 2.00
C GLU A 157 39.61 -46.56 1.23
N ALA A 158 39.47 -46.66 -0.10
CA ALA A 158 40.17 -47.69 -0.90
C ALA A 158 41.66 -47.38 -1.22
N ARG A 159 42.31 -46.44 -0.50
CA ARG A 159 43.73 -46.10 -0.69
C ARG A 159 44.51 -46.08 0.63
N ALA A 160 44.40 -47.15 1.40
CA ALA A 160 45.36 -47.45 2.46
C ALA A 160 46.68 -47.93 1.83
N LEU A 161 47.54 -46.98 1.45
CA LEU A 161 48.95 -47.25 1.20
C LEU A 161 49.67 -47.51 2.54
N PRO A 162 50.77 -48.30 2.54
CA PRO A 162 51.53 -48.57 3.76
C PRO A 162 52.10 -47.26 4.31
N SER A 163 51.70 -46.93 5.55
CA SER A 163 52.20 -45.76 6.27
C SER A 163 53.65 -46.00 6.69
N GLU A 164 54.60 -45.50 5.90
CA GLU A 164 55.94 -45.24 6.42
C GLU A 164 55.86 -44.12 7.48
N PRO A 165 56.57 -44.23 8.61
CA PRO A 165 56.67 -43.17 9.60
C PRO A 165 57.57 -42.03 9.07
N VAL A 166 57.03 -41.23 8.15
CA VAL A 166 57.67 -40.08 7.49
C VAL A 166 56.60 -38.98 7.38
N SER A 167 56.65 -37.80 7.98
CA SER A 167 57.60 -37.09 8.83
C SER A 167 56.72 -36.10 9.61
N ALA A 168 56.93 -35.98 10.93
CA ALA A 168 56.27 -34.98 11.77
C ALA A 168 56.50 -33.52 11.30
N SER A 169 57.35 -33.29 10.30
CA SER A 169 57.75 -31.95 9.84
C SER A 169 56.62 -31.12 9.23
N GLY A 170 55.66 -31.73 8.51
CA GLY A 170 54.58 -30.99 7.83
C GLY A 170 53.55 -30.43 8.80
N LEU A 171 53.07 -31.30 9.71
CA LEU A 171 52.17 -30.93 10.79
C LEU A 171 52.81 -29.89 11.72
N LYS A 172 54.05 -30.15 12.16
CA LYS A 172 54.81 -29.22 12.99
C LYS A 172 54.98 -27.85 12.31
N ALA A 173 55.33 -27.81 11.02
CA ALA A 173 55.46 -26.55 10.29
C ALA A 173 54.13 -25.80 10.18
N GLY A 174 53.01 -26.51 10.03
CA GLY A 174 51.67 -25.90 10.08
C GLY A 174 51.35 -25.29 11.45
N VAL A 175 51.67 -26.00 12.53
CA VAL A 175 51.47 -25.53 13.91
C VAL A 175 52.41 -24.38 14.26
N ASP A 176 53.68 -24.45 13.85
CA ASP A 176 54.67 -23.37 14.01
C ASP A 176 54.19 -22.10 13.29
N GLN A 177 53.65 -22.23 12.07
CA GLN A 177 53.09 -21.11 11.33
C GLN A 177 51.82 -20.55 11.99
N LEU A 178 50.99 -21.40 12.59
CA LEU A 178 49.78 -20.97 13.29
C LEU A 178 50.12 -20.21 14.57
N ILE A 179 51.02 -20.73 15.40
CA ILE A 179 51.39 -20.11 16.69
C ILE A 179 52.14 -18.78 16.49
N THR A 180 52.83 -18.61 15.36
CA THR A 180 53.54 -17.36 15.00
C THR A 180 52.67 -16.39 14.20
N ALA A 181 51.39 -16.71 13.95
CA ALA A 181 50.49 -15.81 13.27
C ALA A 181 50.24 -14.53 14.09
N PRO A 182 49.98 -13.38 13.44
CA PRO A 182 49.59 -12.17 14.14
C PRO A 182 48.32 -12.38 14.97
N GLU A 183 48.32 -11.83 16.18
CA GLU A 183 47.18 -11.88 17.10
C GLU A 183 45.98 -11.23 16.43
N SER A 184 44.97 -12.05 16.17
CA SER A 184 43.77 -11.66 15.45
C SER A 184 42.63 -12.60 15.80
N VAL A 185 41.40 -12.16 15.56
CA VAL A 185 40.21 -13.00 15.79
C VAL A 185 40.23 -14.27 14.92
N GLU A 186 40.86 -14.22 13.74
CA GLU A 186 41.06 -15.41 12.91
C GLU A 186 41.99 -16.43 13.56
N ASP A 187 43.01 -15.96 14.28
CA ASP A 187 43.93 -16.80 15.06
C ASP A 187 43.22 -17.45 16.25
N LEU A 188 42.39 -16.68 16.98
CA LEU A 188 41.52 -17.20 18.03
C LEU A 188 40.59 -18.31 17.51
N ILE A 189 39.93 -18.08 16.37
CA ILE A 189 39.03 -19.08 15.75
C ILE A 189 39.84 -20.32 15.37
N ALA A 190 40.97 -20.16 14.70
CA ALA A 190 41.80 -21.28 14.25
C ALA A 190 42.34 -22.14 15.40
N LEU A 191 42.98 -21.51 16.39
CA LEU A 191 43.54 -22.19 17.55
C LEU A 191 42.46 -22.80 18.44
N GLY A 192 41.35 -22.10 18.64
CA GLY A 192 40.20 -22.58 19.42
C GLY A 192 39.56 -23.80 18.79
N SER A 193 39.23 -23.74 17.50
CA SER A 193 38.64 -24.86 16.77
C SER A 193 39.55 -26.09 16.74
N LEU A 194 40.86 -25.92 16.59
CA LEU A 194 41.81 -27.05 16.67
C LEU A 194 41.99 -27.58 18.10
N SER A 195 41.89 -26.73 19.12
CA SER A 195 41.99 -27.13 20.53
C SER A 195 40.80 -27.97 20.99
N ASN A 196 39.62 -27.71 20.43
CA ASN A 196 38.35 -28.37 20.75
C ASN A 196 38.01 -29.52 19.78
N LEU A 197 38.80 -29.73 18.72
CA LEU A 197 38.57 -30.76 17.73
C LEU A 197 38.70 -32.16 18.37
N ASP A 198 37.61 -32.93 18.33
CA ASP A 198 37.70 -34.38 18.47
C ASP A 198 38.21 -34.98 17.15
N ILE A 199 39.49 -35.32 17.12
CA ILE A 199 40.16 -35.89 15.95
C ILE A 199 39.59 -37.25 15.53
N ARG A 200 38.76 -37.89 16.36
CA ARG A 200 38.06 -39.14 16.04
C ARG A 200 36.74 -38.89 15.32
N ASP A 201 36.21 -37.67 15.39
CA ASP A 201 35.03 -37.25 14.65
C ASP A 201 35.41 -36.79 13.23
N GLY A 202 35.27 -37.72 12.28
CA GLY A 202 35.55 -37.46 10.87
C GLY A 202 34.68 -36.34 10.26
N ASN A 203 33.46 -36.14 10.76
CA ASN A 203 32.58 -35.07 10.28
C ASN A 203 33.06 -33.71 10.79
N ALA A 204 33.43 -33.62 12.08
CA ALA A 204 34.02 -32.41 12.64
C ALA A 204 35.30 -32.02 11.92
N MET A 205 36.17 -32.99 11.60
CA MET A 205 37.37 -32.75 10.80
C MET A 205 37.06 -32.22 9.41
N GLN A 206 36.10 -32.82 8.70
CA GLN A 206 35.73 -32.39 7.35
C GLN A 206 35.13 -30.98 7.35
N GLU A 207 34.28 -30.66 8.33
CA GLU A 207 33.64 -29.35 8.44
C GLU A 207 34.66 -28.25 8.76
N LEU A 208 35.60 -28.51 9.67
CA LEU A 208 36.69 -27.58 9.95
C LEU A 208 37.64 -27.39 8.76
N GLU A 209 37.99 -28.46 8.04
CA GLU A 209 38.79 -28.34 6.82
C GLU A 209 38.07 -27.45 5.78
N ARG A 210 36.75 -27.63 5.62
CA ARG A 210 35.92 -26.81 4.73
C ARG A 210 35.84 -25.35 5.19
N GLN A 211 35.70 -25.13 6.49
CA GLN A 211 35.70 -23.79 7.08
C GLN A 211 37.02 -23.07 6.78
N PHE A 212 38.16 -23.69 7.10
CA PHE A 212 39.48 -23.08 6.89
C PHE A 212 39.85 -22.95 5.41
N GLY A 213 39.41 -23.87 4.55
CA GLY A 213 39.62 -23.80 3.10
C GLY A 213 38.97 -22.57 2.44
N ASN A 214 37.97 -21.97 3.10
CA ASN A 214 37.29 -20.75 2.66
C ASN A 214 37.77 -19.48 3.39
N THR A 215 38.72 -19.59 4.32
CA THR A 215 39.23 -18.45 5.09
C THR A 215 40.45 -17.84 4.41
N TYR A 216 40.44 -16.52 4.24
CA TYR A 216 41.50 -15.77 3.58
C TYR A 216 42.38 -15.07 4.61
N GLY A 217 43.25 -15.82 5.29
CA GLY A 217 44.16 -15.26 6.28
C GLY A 217 45.34 -16.17 6.62
N PRO A 218 46.44 -15.65 7.21
CA PRO A 218 47.60 -16.44 7.60
C PRO A 218 47.23 -17.59 8.55
N ALA A 219 46.42 -17.31 9.58
CA ALA A 219 45.96 -18.31 10.54
C ALA A 219 45.04 -19.36 9.90
N GLY A 220 44.06 -18.94 9.10
CA GLY A 220 43.18 -19.85 8.37
C GLY A 220 43.93 -20.79 7.41
N LYS A 221 44.93 -20.29 6.69
CA LYS A 221 45.79 -21.11 5.81
C LYS A 221 46.66 -22.09 6.59
N ALA A 222 47.21 -21.65 7.74
CA ALA A 222 48.00 -22.52 8.61
C ALA A 222 47.13 -23.64 9.21
N ALA A 223 45.93 -23.30 9.71
CA ALA A 223 44.97 -24.26 10.23
C ALA A 223 44.48 -25.24 9.15
N TYR A 224 44.21 -24.76 7.93
CA TYR A 224 43.89 -25.64 6.80
C TYR A 224 45.03 -26.62 6.52
N ARG A 225 46.29 -26.18 6.56
CA ARG A 225 47.44 -27.06 6.40
C ARG A 225 47.50 -28.11 7.52
N VAL A 226 47.28 -27.72 8.77
CA VAL A 226 47.20 -28.64 9.91
C VAL A 226 46.10 -29.68 9.68
N MET A 227 44.88 -29.27 9.35
CA MET A 227 43.75 -30.17 9.08
C MET A 227 44.04 -31.13 7.92
N ARG A 228 44.61 -30.62 6.82
CA ARG A 228 44.98 -31.43 5.67
C ARG A 228 46.03 -32.49 6.01
N GLU A 229 47.03 -32.12 6.83
CA GLU A 229 48.07 -33.06 7.27
C GLU A 229 47.50 -34.13 8.21
N LEU A 230 46.61 -33.76 9.15
CA LEU A 230 45.90 -34.71 10.01
C LEU A 230 45.06 -35.71 9.19
N ARG A 231 44.37 -35.24 8.14
CA ARG A 231 43.58 -36.11 7.26
C ARG A 231 44.44 -37.05 6.41
N ILE A 232 45.53 -36.56 5.82
CA ILE A 232 46.36 -37.35 4.90
C ILE A 232 47.24 -38.35 5.65
N ARG A 233 47.78 -37.96 6.81
CA ARG A 233 48.84 -38.71 7.51
C ARG A 233 48.41 -39.32 8.83
N GLY A 234 47.16 -39.09 9.24
CA GLY A 234 46.64 -39.54 10.52
C GLY A 234 47.00 -38.61 11.67
N THR A 235 46.55 -38.99 12.86
CA THR A 235 46.53 -38.12 14.05
C THR A 235 47.64 -38.44 15.05
N THR A 236 48.52 -39.40 14.73
CA THR A 236 49.57 -39.90 15.64
C THR A 236 50.50 -38.79 16.11
N GLY A 237 50.57 -38.57 17.42
CA GLY A 237 51.45 -37.58 18.03
C GLY A 237 50.91 -36.14 18.08
N PHE A 238 49.75 -35.86 17.48
CA PHE A 238 49.15 -34.52 17.51
C PHE A 238 48.69 -34.15 18.92
N GLU A 239 47.93 -35.03 19.58
CA GLU A 239 47.40 -34.82 20.93
C GLU A 239 48.52 -34.66 21.97
N GLU A 240 49.60 -35.45 21.86
CA GLU A 240 50.68 -35.42 22.85
C GLU A 240 51.69 -34.28 22.63
N ARG A 241 51.93 -33.85 21.38
CA ARG A 241 53.03 -32.91 21.07
C ARG A 241 52.56 -31.53 20.64
N GLU A 242 51.59 -31.45 19.74
CA GLU A 242 51.23 -30.18 19.10
C GLU A 242 50.02 -29.52 19.76
N LEU A 243 49.05 -30.30 20.23
CA LEU A 243 47.86 -29.79 20.92
C LEU A 243 48.19 -28.99 22.19
N PRO A 244 49.17 -29.38 23.05
CA PRO A 244 49.58 -28.55 24.19
C PRO A 244 50.14 -27.18 23.76
N ARG A 245 50.83 -27.11 22.63
CA ARG A 245 51.39 -25.86 22.09
C ARG A 245 50.29 -24.94 21.56
N ILE A 246 49.31 -25.51 20.85
CA ILE A 246 48.11 -24.80 20.39
C ILE A 246 47.35 -24.23 21.61
N ARG A 247 47.13 -25.06 22.65
CA ARG A 247 46.44 -24.63 23.88
C ARG A 247 47.20 -23.54 24.63
N ALA A 248 48.52 -23.64 24.72
CA ALA A 248 49.35 -22.62 25.36
C ALA A 248 49.24 -21.26 24.64
N ARG A 249 49.32 -21.25 23.29
CA ARG A 249 49.14 -20.02 22.51
C ARG A 249 47.71 -19.48 22.61
N LEU A 250 46.70 -20.36 22.55
CA LEU A 250 45.30 -19.98 22.72
C LEU A 250 45.07 -19.29 24.07
N ALA A 251 45.63 -19.83 25.16
CA ALA A 251 45.49 -19.26 26.49
C ALA A 251 46.10 -17.86 26.61
N GLU A 252 47.18 -17.59 25.87
CA GLU A 252 47.84 -16.28 25.81
C GLU A 252 46.97 -15.24 25.07
N ILE A 253 46.47 -15.57 23.88
CA ILE A 253 45.81 -14.59 23.01
C ILE A 253 44.30 -14.44 23.28
N LYS A 254 43.66 -15.45 23.89
CA LYS A 254 42.19 -15.49 24.06
C LYS A 254 41.68 -14.30 24.87
N PRO A 255 42.20 -13.98 26.08
CA PRO A 255 41.63 -12.90 26.89
C PRO A 255 41.61 -11.52 26.21
N PRO A 256 42.72 -11.00 25.63
CA PRO A 256 42.70 -9.68 25.00
C PRO A 256 41.80 -9.63 23.76
N LEU A 257 41.77 -10.69 22.94
CA LEU A 257 40.91 -10.74 21.75
C LEU A 257 39.43 -10.82 22.11
N LEU A 258 39.06 -11.56 23.16
CA LEU A 258 37.68 -11.57 23.65
C LEU A 258 37.26 -10.20 24.17
N GLU A 259 38.16 -9.44 24.82
CA GLU A 259 37.83 -8.07 25.25
C GLU A 259 37.68 -7.11 24.06
N GLU A 260 38.54 -7.22 23.04
CA GLU A 260 38.41 -6.46 21.78
C GLU A 260 37.05 -6.70 21.13
N LEU A 261 36.62 -7.97 21.01
CA LEU A 261 35.31 -8.34 20.45
C LEU A 261 34.14 -7.77 21.27
N LYS A 262 34.24 -7.79 22.60
CA LYS A 262 33.22 -7.16 23.45
C LYS A 262 33.13 -5.67 23.18
N VAL A 263 34.26 -4.97 23.08
CA VAL A 263 34.29 -3.54 22.76
C VAL A 263 33.70 -3.29 21.39
N GLU A 264 34.15 -4.00 20.36
CA GLU A 264 33.68 -3.84 18.98
C GLU A 264 32.15 -4.04 18.85
N PHE A 265 31.63 -5.18 19.32
CA PHE A 265 30.22 -5.53 19.15
C PHE A 265 29.28 -4.85 20.14
N SER A 266 29.81 -4.20 21.18
CA SER A 266 29.02 -3.31 22.04
C SER A 266 28.72 -1.95 21.41
N GLN A 267 29.41 -1.59 20.31
CA GLN A 267 29.20 -0.31 19.64
C GLN A 267 27.83 -0.25 18.96
N VAL A 268 27.25 0.95 18.93
CA VAL A 268 26.02 1.26 18.20
C VAL A 268 26.35 2.35 17.17
N PRO A 269 26.76 1.98 15.95
CA PRO A 269 27.10 2.98 14.93
C PRO A 269 25.90 3.88 14.61
N ALA A 270 26.16 5.17 14.39
CA ALA A 270 25.12 6.13 13.98
C ALA A 270 24.65 5.87 12.55
N ASP A 271 25.52 5.38 11.66
CA ASP A 271 25.19 5.08 10.27
C ASP A 271 24.44 3.73 10.14
N MET A 272 23.43 3.68 9.26
CA MET A 272 22.63 2.47 9.03
C MET A 272 23.41 1.36 8.34
N ASN A 273 24.31 1.69 7.41
CA ASN A 273 25.12 0.69 6.71
C ASN A 273 26.17 0.10 7.63
N GLN A 274 26.80 0.91 8.48
CA GLN A 274 27.73 0.45 9.51
C GLN A 274 27.05 -0.49 10.51
N ARG A 275 25.82 -0.17 10.97
CA ARG A 275 25.04 -1.08 11.82
C ARG A 275 24.77 -2.43 11.16
N ARG A 276 24.36 -2.41 9.89
CA ARG A 276 24.11 -3.63 9.13
C ARG A 276 25.38 -4.45 8.95
N ALA A 277 26.49 -3.81 8.61
CA ALA A 277 27.79 -4.46 8.48
C ALA A 277 28.25 -5.08 9.81
N LEU A 278 28.12 -4.35 10.93
CA LEU A 278 28.45 -4.85 12.27
C LEU A 278 27.57 -6.04 12.66
N ALA A 279 26.27 -6.00 12.38
CA ALA A 279 25.35 -7.11 12.64
C ALA A 279 25.68 -8.37 11.82
N GLN A 280 25.97 -8.20 10.53
CA GLN A 280 26.40 -9.31 9.66
C GLN A 280 27.75 -9.89 10.12
N ARG A 281 28.68 -9.02 10.51
CA ARG A 281 29.97 -9.45 11.07
C ARG A 281 29.76 -10.21 12.37
N TYR A 282 28.92 -9.69 13.28
CA TYR A 282 28.58 -10.35 14.54
C TYR A 282 28.00 -11.75 14.31
N GLU A 283 26.97 -11.88 13.46
CA GLU A 283 26.34 -13.18 13.19
C GLU A 283 27.35 -14.19 12.61
N LYS A 284 28.14 -13.75 11.62
CA LYS A 284 29.18 -14.58 11.02
C LYS A 284 30.23 -15.00 12.05
N LEU A 285 30.73 -14.05 12.83
CA LEU A 285 31.82 -14.29 13.76
C LEU A 285 31.38 -15.13 14.96
N MET A 286 30.21 -14.87 15.53
CA MET A 286 29.68 -15.65 16.65
C MET A 286 29.48 -17.11 16.25
N LYS A 287 28.98 -17.38 15.04
CA LYS A 287 28.89 -18.75 14.52
C LYS A 287 30.26 -19.44 14.41
N GLN A 288 31.32 -18.70 14.07
CA GLN A 288 32.67 -19.25 14.02
C GLN A 288 33.24 -19.47 15.44
N LEU A 289 32.93 -18.59 16.38
CA LEU A 289 33.35 -18.67 17.77
C LEU A 289 32.65 -19.80 18.55
N GLU A 290 31.43 -20.18 18.15
CA GLU A 290 30.70 -21.32 18.72
C GLU A 290 31.51 -22.63 18.65
N VAL A 291 32.31 -22.81 17.59
CA VAL A 291 33.20 -23.98 17.44
C VAL A 291 34.54 -23.78 18.13
N ALA A 292 34.97 -22.53 18.30
CA ALA A 292 36.31 -22.19 18.81
C ALA A 292 36.39 -21.99 20.33
N LEU A 293 35.26 -21.68 20.97
CA LEU A 293 35.14 -21.48 22.41
C LEU A 293 34.45 -22.68 23.05
N THR A 294 34.60 -22.84 24.36
CA THR A 294 33.70 -23.75 25.10
C THR A 294 32.29 -23.17 25.12
N GLU A 295 31.28 -24.01 25.34
CA GLU A 295 29.87 -23.57 25.45
C GLU A 295 29.70 -22.46 26.50
N GLU A 296 30.33 -22.62 27.67
CA GLU A 296 30.33 -21.62 28.76
C GLU A 296 31.00 -20.30 28.33
N GLU A 297 32.18 -20.35 27.70
CA GLU A 297 32.90 -19.17 27.22
C GLU A 297 32.09 -18.43 26.13
N TYR A 298 31.48 -19.17 25.22
CA TYR A 298 30.65 -18.62 24.15
C TYR A 298 29.41 -17.89 24.70
N HIS A 299 28.67 -18.52 25.61
CA HIS A 299 27.51 -17.90 26.24
C HIS A 299 27.89 -16.68 27.08
N ALA A 300 28.98 -16.77 27.86
CA ALA A 300 29.49 -15.63 28.64
C ALA A 300 29.86 -14.44 27.74
N LEU A 301 30.53 -14.69 26.61
CA LEU A 301 30.84 -13.64 25.63
C LEU A 301 29.57 -13.02 25.03
N ALA A 302 28.64 -13.86 24.58
CA ALA A 302 27.39 -13.41 23.97
C ALA A 302 26.55 -12.56 24.93
N ASP A 303 26.45 -12.99 26.19
CA ASP A 303 25.68 -12.28 27.21
C ASP A 303 26.33 -10.95 27.61
N GLU A 304 27.65 -10.91 27.73
CA GLU A 304 28.37 -9.66 28.02
C GLU A 304 28.25 -8.65 26.86
N ILE A 305 28.33 -9.10 25.60
CA ILE A 305 28.09 -8.24 24.43
C ILE A 305 26.65 -7.70 24.45
N ARG A 306 25.66 -8.58 24.67
CA ARG A 306 24.24 -8.17 24.76
C ARG A 306 24.02 -7.16 25.89
N LYS A 307 24.61 -7.39 27.06
CA LYS A 307 24.53 -6.51 28.22
C LYS A 307 25.15 -5.14 27.95
N LYS A 308 26.38 -5.08 27.43
CA LYS A 308 27.05 -3.82 27.07
C LYS A 308 26.27 -3.06 26.00
N ARG A 309 25.81 -3.76 24.95
CA ARG A 309 25.00 -3.14 23.88
C ARG A 309 23.67 -2.60 24.40
N ARG A 310 22.97 -3.36 25.27
CA ARG A 310 21.73 -2.89 25.90
C ARG A 310 21.96 -1.61 26.69
N ALA A 311 23.02 -1.52 27.50
CA ALA A 311 23.35 -0.31 28.24
C ALA A 311 23.59 0.92 27.33
N VAL A 312 24.24 0.74 26.18
CA VAL A 312 24.43 1.82 25.19
C VAL A 312 23.09 2.25 24.59
N ILE A 313 22.22 1.30 24.24
CA ILE A 313 20.89 1.60 23.69
C ILE A 313 20.00 2.29 24.75
N ASP A 314 20.01 1.82 26.00
CA ASP A 314 19.25 2.44 27.10
C ASP A 314 19.67 3.89 27.35
N SER A 315 20.98 4.16 27.27
CA SER A 315 21.52 5.51 27.32
C SER A 315 21.02 6.37 26.16
N ALA A 316 21.00 5.82 24.94
CA ALA A 316 20.50 6.52 23.75
C ALA A 316 18.98 6.80 23.82
N VAL A 317 18.19 5.84 24.31
CA VAL A 317 16.74 6.01 24.56
C VAL A 317 16.50 7.10 25.59
N SER A 318 17.26 7.11 26.68
CA SER A 318 17.18 8.14 27.72
C SER A 318 17.52 9.53 27.16
N ALA A 319 18.57 9.64 26.35
CA ALA A 319 18.93 10.89 25.67
C ALA A 319 17.86 11.34 24.65
N ALA A 320 17.24 10.40 23.94
CA ALA A 320 16.15 10.70 23.01
C ALA A 320 14.91 11.24 23.74
N LYS A 321 14.52 10.62 24.87
CA LYS A 321 13.45 11.13 25.74
C LYS A 321 13.72 12.55 26.21
N ALA A 322 14.94 12.83 26.68
CA ALA A 322 15.32 14.18 27.09
C ALA A 322 15.23 15.20 25.94
N LYS A 323 15.59 14.81 24.70
CA LYS A 323 15.41 15.67 23.52
C LYS A 323 13.94 15.90 23.20
N ILE A 324 13.10 14.87 23.29
CA ILE A 324 11.65 14.96 23.09
C ILE A 324 11.03 15.96 24.09
N ASP A 325 11.45 15.92 25.35
CA ASP A 325 10.97 16.83 26.39
C ASP A 325 11.36 18.30 26.10
N GLN A 326 12.51 18.52 25.46
CA GLN A 326 13.02 19.84 25.11
C GLN A 326 12.41 20.44 23.84
N VAL A 327 11.66 19.67 23.04
CA VAL A 327 11.02 20.19 21.82
C VAL A 327 10.02 21.29 22.23
N PRO A 328 10.19 22.54 21.75
CA PRO A 328 9.30 23.65 22.10
C PRO A 328 7.93 23.49 21.44
N ALA A 329 6.88 24.16 21.95
CA ALA A 329 5.58 24.19 21.27
C ALA A 329 5.63 25.02 19.97
N GLY A 330 5.14 24.47 18.87
CA GLY A 330 5.22 25.09 17.56
C GLY A 330 4.70 24.19 16.43
N ALA A 331 4.54 24.77 15.24
CA ALA A 331 3.94 24.07 14.10
C ALA A 331 4.73 22.83 13.63
N GLN A 332 6.05 22.81 13.85
CA GLN A 332 6.93 21.71 13.43
C GLN A 332 7.25 20.70 14.54
N SER A 333 6.82 20.98 15.78
CA SER A 333 7.24 20.25 16.98
C SER A 333 6.86 18.78 16.95
N ILE A 334 5.65 18.47 16.46
CA ILE A 334 5.18 17.09 16.32
C ILE A 334 6.08 16.29 15.36
N ALA A 335 6.45 16.88 14.23
CA ALA A 335 7.30 16.27 13.22
C ALA A 335 8.74 16.10 13.74
N GLU A 336 9.23 17.03 14.56
CA GLU A 336 10.53 16.90 15.21
C GLU A 336 10.56 15.74 16.21
N VAL A 337 9.50 15.54 17.00
CA VAL A 337 9.37 14.35 17.87
C VAL A 337 9.36 13.07 17.04
N ASP A 338 8.58 13.02 15.95
CA ASP A 338 8.55 11.86 15.04
C ASP A 338 9.94 11.54 14.47
N ARG A 339 10.72 12.57 14.11
CA ARG A 339 12.10 12.43 13.63
C ARG A 339 13.03 11.85 14.71
N ILE A 340 13.00 12.37 15.94
CA ILE A 340 13.82 11.87 17.05
C ILE A 340 13.51 10.38 17.32
N VAL A 341 12.22 10.01 17.31
CA VAL A 341 11.80 8.62 17.47
C VAL A 341 12.31 7.75 16.32
N GLY A 342 12.18 8.20 15.08
CA GLY A 342 12.66 7.46 13.90
C GLY A 342 14.18 7.25 13.91
N ASP A 343 14.95 8.30 14.19
CA ASP A 343 16.42 8.23 14.28
C ASP A 343 16.88 7.24 15.37
N THR A 344 16.18 7.25 16.51
CA THR A 344 16.48 6.36 17.65
C THR A 344 16.03 4.93 17.38
N ALA A 345 14.84 4.71 16.83
CA ALA A 345 14.31 3.37 16.52
C ALA A 345 15.23 2.57 15.59
N ASN A 346 15.94 3.27 14.70
CA ASN A 346 16.93 2.67 13.82
C ASN A 346 18.13 2.06 14.57
N MET A 347 18.37 2.37 15.85
CA MET A 347 19.50 1.88 16.66
C MET A 347 19.39 0.39 17.05
N GLY A 348 18.31 -0.29 16.62
CA GLY A 348 18.10 -1.71 16.90
C GLY A 348 17.51 -1.94 18.30
N LEU A 349 16.58 -1.08 18.71
CA LEU A 349 15.86 -1.20 19.96
C LEU A 349 15.08 -2.53 20.00
N ASP A 350 15.08 -3.16 21.16
CA ASP A 350 14.17 -4.27 21.43
C ASP A 350 12.70 -3.78 21.52
N ASN A 351 11.77 -4.71 21.71
CA ASN A 351 10.35 -4.38 21.70
C ASN A 351 9.92 -3.54 22.91
N GLU A 352 10.57 -3.72 24.06
CA GLU A 352 10.27 -2.98 25.29
C GLU A 352 10.76 -1.54 25.15
N GLN A 353 12.01 -1.36 24.73
CA GLN A 353 12.61 -0.05 24.47
C GLN A 353 11.83 0.74 23.40
N ARG A 354 11.37 0.08 22.33
CA ARG A 354 10.54 0.72 21.30
C ARG A 354 9.21 1.20 21.86
N ARG A 355 8.55 0.38 22.67
CA ARG A 355 7.27 0.73 23.30
C ARG A 355 7.44 1.91 24.26
N ASP A 356 8.45 1.83 25.12
CA ASP A 356 8.77 2.88 26.11
C ASP A 356 9.07 4.24 25.45
N LEU A 357 9.89 4.27 24.38
CA LEU A 357 10.14 5.49 23.62
C LEU A 357 8.87 6.01 22.91
N ALA A 358 8.08 5.12 22.31
CA ALA A 358 6.85 5.49 21.61
C ALA A 358 5.78 6.04 22.56
N ASP A 359 5.64 5.47 23.76
CA ASP A 359 4.71 5.92 24.78
C ASP A 359 5.09 7.32 25.27
N HIS A 360 6.38 7.55 25.55
CA HIS A 360 6.91 8.86 25.92
C HIS A 360 6.67 9.91 24.81
N ALA A 361 6.98 9.55 23.56
CA ALA A 361 6.76 10.43 22.41
C ALA A 361 5.29 10.79 22.22
N ARG A 362 4.37 9.81 22.34
CA ARG A 362 2.92 10.04 22.24
C ARG A 362 2.43 10.98 23.34
N SER A 363 2.89 10.77 24.58
CA SER A 363 2.55 11.67 25.70
C SER A 363 3.00 13.11 25.41
N ARG A 364 4.25 13.30 24.97
CA ARG A 364 4.75 14.64 24.63
C ARG A 364 4.01 15.26 23.44
N GLN A 365 3.73 14.48 22.41
CA GLN A 365 2.97 14.95 21.24
C GLN A 365 1.56 15.40 21.61
N ALA A 366 0.91 14.74 22.55
CA ALA A 366 -0.40 15.17 23.05
C ALA A 366 -0.33 16.52 23.75
N THR A 367 0.67 16.73 24.62
CA THR A 367 0.91 18.04 25.25
C THR A 367 1.14 19.13 24.20
N LEU A 368 2.04 18.89 23.23
CA LEU A 368 2.34 19.85 22.17
C LEU A 368 1.12 20.16 21.30
N ALA A 369 0.33 19.13 20.94
CA ALA A 369 -0.86 19.28 20.14
C ALA A 369 -1.95 20.09 20.89
N ASN A 370 -2.12 19.83 22.19
CA ASN A 370 -3.00 20.61 23.05
C ASN A 370 -2.57 22.08 23.11
N ASP A 371 -1.28 22.35 23.30
CA ASP A 371 -0.75 23.72 23.34
C ASP A 371 -0.98 24.47 22.02
N ILE A 372 -0.78 23.80 20.88
CA ILE A 372 -1.02 24.37 19.54
C ILE A 372 -2.51 24.71 19.36
N LEU A 373 -3.42 23.80 19.70
CA LEU A 373 -4.86 24.04 19.58
C LEU A 373 -5.34 25.16 20.51
N ASN A 374 -4.86 25.17 21.75
CA ASN A 374 -5.17 26.22 22.73
C ASN A 374 -4.64 27.57 22.27
N HIS A 375 -3.42 27.63 21.72
CA HIS A 375 -2.86 28.84 21.15
C HIS A 375 -3.70 29.34 19.97
N ALA A 376 -4.07 28.46 19.04
CA ALA A 376 -4.89 28.82 17.90
C ALA A 376 -6.26 29.35 18.34
N ALA A 377 -6.91 28.69 19.29
CA ALA A 377 -8.19 29.13 19.84
C ALA A 377 -8.09 30.49 20.56
N ALA A 378 -7.03 30.71 21.34
CA ALA A 378 -6.89 31.92 22.16
C ALA A 378 -6.31 33.12 21.40
N LYS A 379 -5.55 32.91 20.33
CA LYS A 379 -4.78 33.97 19.64
C LYS A 379 -5.08 34.07 18.15
N GLU A 380 -5.10 32.96 17.41
CA GLU A 380 -5.31 32.99 15.96
C GLU A 380 -6.77 33.27 15.61
N LEU A 381 -7.73 32.50 16.14
CA LEU A 381 -9.15 32.66 15.83
C LEU A 381 -9.71 34.06 16.14
N PRO A 382 -9.42 34.68 17.31
CA PRO A 382 -9.93 36.02 17.61
C PRO A 382 -9.30 37.12 16.76
N ALA A 383 -8.09 36.91 16.21
CA ALA A 383 -7.38 37.88 15.40
C ALA A 383 -7.87 37.95 13.94
N LEU A 384 -8.65 36.95 13.50
CA LEU A 384 -9.18 36.91 12.14
C LEU A 384 -10.07 38.12 11.83
N PRO A 385 -10.02 38.68 10.61
CA PRO A 385 -10.89 39.79 10.24
C PRO A 385 -12.36 39.36 10.18
N GLU A 386 -13.28 40.27 10.48
CA GLU A 386 -14.72 39.97 10.53
C GLU A 386 -15.41 40.22 9.18
N ASN A 387 -14.86 39.60 8.13
CA ASN A 387 -15.25 39.76 6.72
C ASN A 387 -15.13 38.43 5.95
N LEU A 388 -15.44 38.41 4.65
CA LEU A 388 -15.39 37.17 3.85
C LEU A 388 -13.99 36.55 3.79
N ALA A 389 -12.93 37.36 3.81
CA ALA A 389 -11.55 36.86 3.86
C ALA A 389 -11.27 36.11 5.18
N GLY A 390 -11.81 36.60 6.30
CA GLY A 390 -11.69 35.94 7.60
C GLY A 390 -12.34 34.56 7.68
N ILE A 391 -13.45 34.35 6.96
CA ILE A 391 -14.09 33.03 6.84
C ILE A 391 -13.14 32.04 6.15
N LYS A 392 -12.51 32.47 5.05
CA LYS A 392 -11.54 31.64 4.32
C LYS A 392 -10.31 31.31 5.16
N GLU A 393 -9.78 32.29 5.89
CA GLU A 393 -8.65 32.09 6.80
C GLU A 393 -9.00 31.16 7.97
N LEU A 394 -10.20 31.30 8.55
CA LEU A 394 -10.71 30.40 9.58
C LEU A 394 -10.75 28.96 9.09
N ASN A 395 -11.35 28.73 7.92
CA ASN A 395 -11.43 27.39 7.32
C ASN A 395 -10.04 26.79 7.05
N ALA A 396 -9.07 27.61 6.65
CA ALA A 396 -7.69 27.17 6.47
C ALA A 396 -7.01 26.79 7.79
N ILE A 397 -7.22 27.58 8.86
CA ILE A 397 -6.72 27.26 10.21
C ILE A 397 -7.35 25.97 10.71
N SER A 398 -8.67 25.85 10.66
CA SER A 398 -9.40 24.67 11.14
C SER A 398 -9.01 23.41 10.34
N GLY A 399 -8.91 23.51 9.02
CA GLY A 399 -8.43 22.40 8.18
C GLY A 399 -7.01 21.93 8.56
N ARG A 400 -6.06 22.86 8.71
CA ARG A 400 -4.68 22.55 9.14
C ARG A 400 -4.66 21.89 10.52
N MET A 401 -5.39 22.43 11.48
CA MET A 401 -5.41 21.91 12.86
C MET A 401 -6.08 20.54 12.96
N LEU A 402 -7.22 20.35 12.30
CA LEU A 402 -7.98 19.10 12.38
C LEU A 402 -7.30 17.94 11.63
N GLN A 403 -6.62 18.22 10.50
CA GLN A 403 -5.92 17.17 9.75
C GLN A 403 -4.58 16.77 10.38
N GLY A 404 -3.82 17.72 10.91
CA GLY A 404 -2.44 17.48 11.37
C GLY A 404 -2.25 17.34 12.88
N VAL A 405 -3.04 18.08 13.68
CA VAL A 405 -2.81 18.25 15.12
C VAL A 405 -3.83 17.47 15.95
N ALA A 406 -5.11 17.49 15.55
CA ALA A 406 -6.19 16.91 16.33
C ALA A 406 -6.06 15.40 16.58
N GLN A 407 -5.39 14.66 15.68
CA GLN A 407 -5.18 13.22 15.85
C GLN A 407 -4.26 12.87 17.04
N ARG A 408 -3.46 13.83 17.51
CA ARG A 408 -2.51 13.65 18.62
C ARG A 408 -2.96 14.36 19.89
N ALA A 409 -3.88 15.32 19.79
CA ALA A 409 -4.42 16.07 20.91
C ALA A 409 -5.44 15.27 21.72
N ASP A 410 -5.69 15.72 22.95
CA ASP A 410 -6.76 15.20 23.77
C ASP A 410 -8.11 15.54 23.17
N ARG A 411 -9.02 14.56 23.17
CA ARG A 411 -10.37 14.72 22.61
C ARG A 411 -11.12 15.95 23.15
N LYS A 412 -10.92 16.26 24.43
CA LYS A 412 -11.53 17.43 25.08
C LYS A 412 -11.02 18.74 24.46
N VAL A 413 -9.70 18.87 24.26
CA VAL A 413 -9.09 20.08 23.68
C VAL A 413 -9.49 20.26 22.21
N VAL A 414 -9.57 19.15 21.46
CA VAL A 414 -10.11 19.18 20.09
C VAL A 414 -11.54 19.70 20.07
N GLN A 415 -12.40 19.21 20.97
CA GLN A 415 -13.78 19.67 21.06
C GLN A 415 -13.87 21.15 21.43
N GLU A 416 -13.05 21.62 22.38
CA GLU A 416 -12.99 23.04 22.75
C GLU A 416 -12.55 23.92 21.58
N PHE A 417 -11.55 23.49 20.81
CA PHE A 417 -11.11 24.17 19.59
C PHE A 417 -12.22 24.22 18.53
N VAL A 418 -12.90 23.11 18.25
CA VAL A 418 -14.02 23.06 17.29
C VAL A 418 -15.13 24.01 17.72
N THR A 419 -15.54 23.95 18.99
CA THR A 419 -16.56 24.88 19.52
C THR A 419 -16.14 26.35 19.38
N ALA A 420 -14.87 26.67 19.63
CA ALA A 420 -14.36 28.04 19.48
C ALA A 420 -14.32 28.47 18.01
N SER A 421 -13.94 27.57 17.11
CA SER A 421 -13.95 27.75 15.65
C SER A 421 -15.37 28.03 15.16
N ASP A 422 -16.34 27.22 15.54
CA ASP A 422 -17.74 27.36 15.12
C ASP A 422 -18.35 28.68 15.63
N ALA A 423 -18.10 29.01 16.90
CA ALA A 423 -18.54 30.27 17.49
C ALA A 423 -17.92 31.48 16.75
N ARG A 424 -16.63 31.40 16.41
CA ARG A 424 -15.94 32.45 15.66
C ARG A 424 -16.45 32.55 14.22
N LEU A 425 -16.69 31.42 13.55
CA LEU A 425 -17.25 31.36 12.22
C LEU A 425 -18.64 32.02 12.17
N ALA A 426 -19.51 31.72 13.14
CA ALA A 426 -20.81 32.36 13.24
C ALA A 426 -20.71 33.88 13.47
N GLN A 427 -19.76 34.33 14.30
CA GLN A 427 -19.52 35.76 14.52
C GLN A 427 -19.05 36.49 13.24
N ILE A 428 -18.04 35.93 12.56
CA ILE A 428 -17.52 36.49 11.30
C ILE A 428 -18.61 36.46 10.24
N GLY A 429 -19.34 35.34 10.11
CA GLY A 429 -20.43 35.15 9.16
C GLY A 429 -21.51 36.22 9.29
N ARG A 430 -21.98 36.53 10.51
CA ARG A 430 -22.96 37.60 10.73
C ARG A 430 -22.46 38.98 10.28
N LYS A 431 -21.18 39.29 10.47
CA LYS A 431 -20.59 40.59 10.10
C LYS A 431 -20.25 40.69 8.60
N ALA A 432 -19.86 39.57 7.99
CA ALA A 432 -19.54 39.47 6.58
C ALA A 432 -20.78 39.45 5.66
N LEU A 433 -21.99 39.25 6.21
CA LEU A 433 -23.23 39.14 5.43
C LEU A 433 -23.43 40.36 4.51
N LYS A 434 -23.17 41.58 5.01
CA LYS A 434 -23.31 42.79 4.20
C LYS A 434 -22.32 42.84 3.02
N GLU A 435 -21.10 42.34 3.21
CA GLU A 435 -20.11 42.24 2.13
C GLU A 435 -20.56 41.21 1.08
N TYR A 436 -21.12 40.09 1.53
CA TYR A 436 -21.70 39.07 0.65
C TYR A 436 -22.88 39.61 -0.17
N GLU A 437 -23.81 40.33 0.46
CA GLU A 437 -24.91 41.01 -0.24
C GLU A 437 -24.40 41.99 -1.30
N GLN A 438 -23.33 42.75 -1.01
CA GLN A 438 -22.69 43.62 -1.99
C GLN A 438 -22.03 42.86 -3.13
N ALA A 439 -21.43 41.70 -2.87
CA ALA A 439 -20.87 40.85 -3.90
C ALA A 439 -21.98 40.29 -4.82
N LEU A 440 -23.09 39.84 -4.24
CA LEU A 440 -24.29 39.40 -4.98
C LEU A 440 -24.89 40.54 -5.82
N ALA A 441 -24.93 41.76 -5.30
CA ALA A 441 -25.44 42.93 -6.02
C ALA A 441 -24.59 43.30 -7.25
N ARG A 442 -23.29 42.96 -7.25
CA ARG A 442 -22.38 43.18 -8.39
C ARG A 442 -22.54 42.15 -9.51
N LEU A 443 -23.32 41.09 -9.29
CA LEU A 443 -23.59 40.11 -10.34
C LEU A 443 -24.40 40.77 -11.47
N PRO A 444 -24.05 40.50 -12.74
CA PRO A 444 -24.72 41.10 -13.89
C PRO A 444 -26.18 40.61 -13.98
N GLU A 445 -27.09 41.49 -14.39
CA GLU A 445 -28.52 41.18 -14.52
C GLU A 445 -28.81 40.50 -15.87
N ASN A 446 -28.22 39.32 -16.07
CA ASN A 446 -28.36 38.51 -17.27
C ASN A 446 -28.21 37.01 -16.95
N GLU A 447 -28.28 36.16 -17.97
CA GLU A 447 -28.17 34.69 -17.86
C GLU A 447 -26.91 34.23 -17.11
N ALA A 448 -25.79 34.92 -17.30
CA ALA A 448 -24.54 34.56 -16.62
C ALA A 448 -24.61 34.87 -15.11
N GLY A 449 -25.20 36.00 -14.73
CA GLY A 449 -25.43 36.32 -13.32
C GLY A 449 -26.45 35.41 -12.66
N LEU A 450 -27.51 35.02 -13.37
CA LEU A 450 -28.51 34.05 -12.90
C LEU A 450 -27.86 32.69 -12.61
N THR A 451 -27.06 32.20 -13.55
CA THR A 451 -26.31 30.93 -13.38
C THR A 451 -25.35 31.01 -12.20
N GLN A 452 -24.65 32.14 -12.02
CA GLN A 452 -23.71 32.31 -10.92
C GLN A 452 -24.42 32.30 -9.57
N VAL A 453 -25.51 33.05 -9.40
CA VAL A 453 -26.25 33.08 -8.12
C VAL A 453 -26.96 31.75 -7.82
N GLU A 454 -27.42 31.03 -8.85
CA GLU A 454 -27.95 29.67 -8.68
C GLU A 454 -26.89 28.70 -8.16
N ARG A 455 -25.62 28.85 -8.59
CA ARG A 455 -24.51 28.11 -8.00
C ARG A 455 -24.33 28.48 -6.54
N GLU A 456 -24.31 29.77 -6.17
CA GLU A 456 -24.19 30.17 -4.76
C GLU A 456 -25.33 29.61 -3.87
N VAL A 457 -26.55 29.44 -4.42
CA VAL A 457 -27.68 28.81 -3.70
C VAL A 457 -27.53 27.29 -3.60
N ALA A 458 -27.03 26.64 -4.66
CA ALA A 458 -26.92 25.20 -4.76
C ALA A 458 -25.65 24.65 -4.09
N ASP A 459 -24.58 25.45 -4.09
CA ASP A 459 -23.27 25.08 -3.60
C ASP A 459 -23.27 25.09 -2.07
N LYS A 460 -23.52 23.90 -1.52
CA LYS A 460 -23.44 23.66 -0.08
C LYS A 460 -21.98 23.55 0.38
N GLU A 461 -21.01 23.46 -0.54
CA GLU A 461 -19.59 23.27 -0.24
C GLU A 461 -18.96 24.61 0.16
N GLY A 462 -19.01 24.92 1.45
CA GLY A 462 -18.39 26.11 2.03
C GLY A 462 -19.19 26.73 3.17
N TRP A 463 -20.50 26.49 3.17
CA TRP A 463 -21.42 26.93 4.22
C TRP A 463 -21.83 25.80 5.17
N GLY A 464 -21.44 24.55 4.88
CA GLY A 464 -21.84 23.37 5.64
C GLY A 464 -21.51 23.45 7.13
N ASP A 465 -20.38 24.08 7.46
CA ASP A 465 -19.87 24.19 8.83
C ASP A 465 -20.40 25.44 9.58
N MET A 466 -21.20 26.29 8.92
CA MET A 466 -21.83 27.45 9.59
C MET A 466 -23.05 27.05 10.40
N GLU A 467 -23.27 27.77 11.50
CA GLU A 467 -24.51 27.73 12.27
C GLU A 467 -25.73 27.90 11.36
N GLU A 468 -26.75 27.04 11.53
CA GLU A 468 -27.94 26.97 10.67
C GLU A 468 -28.58 28.34 10.44
N GLN A 469 -28.69 29.14 11.50
CA GLN A 469 -29.29 30.47 11.44
C GLN A 469 -28.51 31.39 10.51
N VAL A 470 -27.18 31.48 10.68
CA VAL A 470 -26.32 32.32 9.83
C VAL A 470 -26.38 31.83 8.38
N ARG A 471 -26.27 30.52 8.17
CA ARG A 471 -26.38 29.93 6.83
C ARG A 471 -27.70 30.27 6.14
N SER A 472 -28.81 30.24 6.88
CA SER A 472 -30.13 30.56 6.33
C SER A 472 -30.24 32.00 5.83
N GLU A 473 -29.55 32.95 6.48
CA GLU A 473 -29.50 34.36 6.06
C GLU A 473 -28.75 34.52 4.73
N TYR A 474 -27.60 33.83 4.57
CA TYR A 474 -26.85 33.83 3.30
C TYR A 474 -27.65 33.21 2.15
N VAL A 475 -28.31 32.07 2.40
CA VAL A 475 -29.17 31.41 1.41
C VAL A 475 -30.36 32.30 1.05
N ALA A 476 -30.96 33.00 2.01
CA ALA A 476 -32.05 33.94 1.76
C ALA A 476 -31.59 35.12 0.90
N ALA A 477 -30.42 35.71 1.20
CA ALA A 477 -29.85 36.80 0.41
C ALA A 477 -29.57 36.37 -1.04
N ALA A 478 -28.98 35.20 -1.25
CA ALA A 478 -28.73 34.65 -2.59
C ALA A 478 -30.03 34.33 -3.34
N LYS A 479 -31.05 33.75 -2.68
CA LYS A 479 -32.37 33.54 -3.30
C LYS A 479 -33.05 34.85 -3.70
N ALA A 480 -33.01 35.87 -2.84
CA ALA A 480 -33.57 37.18 -3.15
C ALA A 480 -32.90 37.81 -4.37
N ARG A 481 -31.56 37.73 -4.48
CA ARG A 481 -30.84 38.23 -5.67
C ARG A 481 -31.14 37.40 -6.91
N ARG A 482 -31.26 36.08 -6.80
CA ARG A 482 -31.68 35.20 -7.90
C ARG A 482 -33.02 35.64 -8.47
N ASP A 483 -34.01 35.88 -7.60
CA ASP A 483 -35.36 36.26 -8.05
C ASP A 483 -35.37 37.61 -8.78
N GLN A 484 -34.55 38.57 -8.32
CA GLN A 484 -34.35 39.84 -9.03
C GLN A 484 -33.74 39.66 -10.42
N ILE A 485 -32.65 38.88 -10.54
CA ILE A 485 -32.00 38.64 -11.83
C ILE A 485 -32.94 37.84 -12.76
N ALA A 486 -33.65 36.85 -12.23
CA ALA A 486 -34.60 36.04 -12.97
C ALA A 486 -35.71 36.89 -13.61
N GLU A 487 -36.27 37.88 -12.87
CA GLU A 487 -37.27 38.78 -13.42
C GLU A 487 -36.75 39.59 -14.62
N VAL A 488 -35.50 40.08 -14.54
CA VAL A 488 -34.86 40.81 -15.66
C VAL A 488 -34.61 39.88 -16.84
N VAL A 489 -34.07 38.68 -16.58
CA VAL A 489 -33.81 37.66 -17.60
C VAL A 489 -35.09 37.22 -18.30
N ASP A 490 -36.19 37.01 -17.56
CA ASP A 490 -37.46 36.60 -18.14
C ASP A 490 -38.10 37.72 -18.98
N LYS A 491 -37.99 38.98 -18.56
CA LYS A 491 -38.40 40.12 -19.39
C LYS A 491 -37.58 40.22 -20.67
N ASP A 492 -36.27 40.01 -20.59
CA ASP A 492 -35.39 40.03 -21.76
C ASP A 492 -35.63 38.84 -22.69
N ARG A 493 -35.90 37.65 -22.14
CA ARG A 493 -36.36 36.47 -22.90
C ARG A 493 -37.69 36.77 -23.59
N ALA A 494 -38.68 37.33 -22.89
CA ALA A 494 -39.96 37.70 -23.47
C ALA A 494 -39.82 38.74 -24.59
N ARG A 495 -38.99 39.78 -24.41
CA ARG A 495 -38.69 40.78 -25.45
C ARG A 495 -38.01 40.16 -26.67
N ARG A 496 -37.05 39.26 -26.44
CA ARG A 496 -36.35 38.52 -27.50
C ARG A 496 -37.32 37.65 -28.27
N ASN A 497 -38.17 36.90 -27.58
CA ASN A 497 -39.18 36.04 -28.19
C ASN A 497 -40.21 36.86 -28.96
N ALA A 498 -40.70 37.98 -28.42
CA ALA A 498 -41.61 38.89 -29.13
C ALA A 498 -40.96 39.57 -30.34
N ARG A 499 -39.64 39.78 -30.33
CA ARG A 499 -38.91 40.25 -31.51
C ARG A 499 -38.80 39.14 -32.56
N LEU A 500 -38.43 37.94 -32.14
CA LEU A 500 -38.34 36.76 -33.01
C LEU A 500 -39.71 36.41 -33.64
N GLU A 501 -40.80 36.52 -32.89
CA GLU A 501 -42.14 36.27 -33.41
C GLU A 501 -42.54 37.34 -34.44
N ARG A 502 -42.25 38.62 -34.18
CA ARG A 502 -42.46 39.68 -35.19
C ARG A 502 -41.61 39.49 -36.44
N GLU A 503 -40.34 39.11 -36.27
CA GLU A 503 -39.47 38.74 -37.40
C GLU A 503 -40.06 37.57 -38.20
N ARG A 504 -40.61 36.57 -37.51
CA ARG A 504 -41.29 35.42 -38.12
C ARG A 504 -42.56 35.83 -38.86
N GLU A 505 -43.43 36.63 -38.26
CA GLU A 505 -44.65 37.14 -38.90
C GLU A 505 -44.33 37.95 -40.16
N MET A 506 -43.34 38.84 -40.11
CA MET A 506 -42.90 39.61 -41.28
C MET A 506 -42.33 38.70 -42.38
N ALA A 507 -41.54 37.70 -42.01
CA ALA A 507 -40.98 36.73 -42.95
C ALA A 507 -42.05 35.86 -43.62
N ILE A 508 -43.07 35.45 -42.88
CA ILE A 508 -44.25 34.74 -43.41
C ILE A 508 -45.03 35.66 -44.36
N ALA A 509 -45.27 36.92 -43.97
CA ALA A 509 -45.97 37.89 -44.80
C ALA A 509 -45.21 38.21 -46.11
N ALA A 510 -43.88 38.08 -46.10
CA ALA A 510 -43.03 38.21 -47.29
C ALA A 510 -43.01 36.96 -48.18
N GLY A 511 -43.78 35.90 -47.86
CA GLY A 511 -43.88 34.65 -48.63
C GLY A 511 -43.15 33.46 -48.01
N GLY A 512 -42.57 33.60 -46.81
CA GLY A 512 -41.93 32.50 -46.07
C GLY A 512 -42.89 31.39 -45.70
N ASP A 513 -42.45 30.13 -45.80
CA ASP A 513 -43.28 29.00 -45.40
C ASP A 513 -43.44 29.00 -43.86
N PRO A 514 -44.66 29.16 -43.31
CA PRO A 514 -44.92 29.27 -41.87
C PRO A 514 -44.56 28.01 -41.09
N ARG A 515 -44.38 26.88 -41.80
CA ARG A 515 -43.98 25.59 -41.22
C ARG A 515 -42.49 25.56 -40.92
N LEU A 516 -41.67 26.30 -41.67
CA LEU A 516 -40.20 26.29 -41.57
C LEU A 516 -39.63 27.54 -40.90
N VAL A 517 -40.17 28.71 -41.25
CA VAL A 517 -39.68 30.01 -40.80
C VAL A 517 -39.96 30.22 -39.31
N GLY A 518 -38.94 30.73 -38.60
CA GLY A 518 -38.98 30.99 -37.16
C GLY A 518 -38.51 29.83 -36.28
N PHE A 519 -38.19 28.67 -36.87
CA PHE A 519 -37.62 27.53 -36.17
C PHE A 519 -36.14 27.34 -36.52
N GLU A 520 -35.36 26.83 -35.57
CA GLU A 520 -34.06 26.24 -35.88
C GLU A 520 -34.27 24.75 -36.16
N TRP A 521 -33.73 24.27 -37.28
CA TRP A 521 -33.79 22.87 -37.65
C TRP A 521 -32.40 22.29 -37.44
N VAL A 522 -32.23 21.47 -36.42
CA VAL A 522 -30.91 21.00 -35.99
C VAL A 522 -30.81 19.51 -36.20
N ASP A 523 -29.69 19.05 -36.77
CA ASP A 523 -29.45 17.63 -36.98
C ASP A 523 -29.30 16.88 -35.64
N SER A 524 -29.47 15.56 -35.67
CA SER A 524 -29.36 14.72 -34.47
C SER A 524 -28.00 14.83 -33.76
N ASN A 525 -26.94 15.20 -34.49
CA ASN A 525 -25.59 15.31 -33.95
C ASN A 525 -25.24 16.74 -33.51
N ASN A 526 -26.15 17.71 -33.68
CA ASN A 526 -25.92 19.12 -33.36
C ASN A 526 -24.72 19.72 -34.13
N THR A 527 -24.38 19.15 -35.29
CA THR A 527 -23.26 19.54 -36.17
C THR A 527 -23.69 20.45 -37.31
N MET A 528 -24.97 20.41 -37.68
CA MET A 528 -25.56 21.17 -38.77
C MET A 528 -26.92 21.74 -38.36
N LYS A 529 -27.20 22.98 -38.77
CA LYS A 529 -28.52 23.60 -38.58
C LYS A 529 -28.97 24.42 -39.78
N PHE A 530 -30.26 24.42 -40.03
CA PHE A 530 -30.95 25.33 -40.94
C PHE A 530 -31.76 26.37 -40.17
N ASP A 531 -31.65 27.61 -40.61
CA ASP A 531 -32.37 28.76 -40.09
C ASP A 531 -33.03 29.49 -41.27
N PHE A 532 -34.28 29.10 -41.57
CA PHE A 532 -35.09 29.67 -42.64
C PHE A 532 -35.58 31.07 -42.24
N ARG A 533 -35.20 32.08 -43.02
CA ARG A 533 -35.31 33.50 -42.63
C ARG A 533 -36.49 34.22 -43.25
N ASP A 534 -36.74 34.00 -44.53
CA ASP A 534 -37.81 34.65 -45.30
C ASP A 534 -38.33 33.70 -46.38
N HIS A 535 -38.90 34.19 -47.48
CA HIS A 535 -39.47 33.38 -48.55
C HIS A 535 -38.45 32.65 -49.42
N GLU A 536 -37.20 33.08 -49.41
CA GLU A 536 -36.17 32.47 -50.25
C GLU A 536 -34.90 32.17 -49.47
N THR A 537 -34.61 32.85 -48.36
CA THR A 537 -33.32 32.77 -47.67
C THR A 537 -33.30 31.71 -46.56
N VAL A 538 -32.25 30.89 -46.54
CA VAL A 538 -31.91 29.98 -45.44
C VAL A 538 -30.45 30.15 -45.04
N PHE A 539 -30.18 30.30 -43.74
CA PHE A 539 -28.82 30.19 -43.23
C PHE A 539 -28.51 28.75 -42.84
N ILE A 540 -27.42 28.23 -43.41
CA ILE A 540 -26.90 26.91 -43.14
C ILE A 540 -25.68 27.09 -42.24
N THR A 541 -25.73 26.55 -41.01
CA THR A 541 -24.52 26.48 -40.18
C THR A 541 -24.06 25.03 -40.12
N ALA A 542 -22.84 24.75 -40.54
CA ALA A 542 -22.23 23.43 -40.47
C ALA A 542 -20.81 23.56 -39.93
N LEU A 543 -20.45 22.76 -38.93
CA LEU A 543 -19.10 22.76 -38.33
C LEU A 543 -18.61 24.17 -37.92
N GLY A 544 -19.53 25.02 -37.43
CA GLY A 544 -19.24 26.39 -37.00
C GLY A 544 -19.17 27.44 -38.12
N LEU A 545 -19.23 27.04 -39.40
CA LEU A 545 -19.30 27.96 -40.53
C LEU A 545 -20.76 28.26 -40.88
N LYS A 546 -21.11 29.54 -40.99
CA LYS A 546 -22.46 30.00 -41.36
C LYS A 546 -22.44 30.56 -42.78
N VAL A 547 -23.24 29.97 -43.67
CA VAL A 547 -23.40 30.42 -45.07
C VAL A 547 -24.86 30.73 -45.37
N ALA A 548 -25.10 31.69 -46.25
CA ALA A 548 -26.43 31.95 -46.80
C ALA A 548 -26.67 31.04 -48.01
N GLY A 549 -27.89 30.50 -48.11
CA GLY A 549 -28.40 29.78 -49.26
C GLY A 549 -29.84 30.20 -49.55
N THR A 550 -30.42 29.62 -50.58
CA THR A 550 -31.83 29.77 -50.89
C THR A 550 -32.62 28.50 -50.60
N TYR A 551 -33.94 28.59 -50.48
CA TYR A 551 -34.79 27.42 -50.40
C TYR A 551 -36.11 27.58 -51.16
N GLU A 552 -36.67 26.45 -51.58
CA GLU A 552 -37.98 26.35 -52.20
C GLU A 552 -38.76 25.23 -51.49
N VAL A 553 -40.07 25.41 -51.33
CA VAL A 553 -40.95 24.39 -50.76
C VAL A 553 -41.96 23.94 -51.79
N SER A 554 -42.01 22.64 -52.06
CA SER A 554 -42.94 22.01 -52.99
C SER A 554 -43.67 20.87 -52.29
N ARG A 555 -44.92 21.12 -51.87
CA ARG A 555 -45.74 20.22 -51.04
C ARG A 555 -45.03 19.93 -49.71
N ASP A 556 -44.41 18.75 -49.62
CA ASP A 556 -43.69 18.26 -48.45
C ASP A 556 -42.18 18.19 -48.71
N ASP A 557 -41.70 18.53 -49.90
CA ASP A 557 -40.26 18.59 -50.17
C ASP A 557 -39.74 20.02 -49.98
N VAL A 558 -38.68 20.14 -49.18
CA VAL A 558 -37.93 21.35 -48.91
C VAL A 558 -36.58 21.23 -49.61
N VAL A 559 -36.38 22.07 -50.61
CA VAL A 559 -35.16 22.13 -51.41
C VAL A 559 -34.28 23.26 -50.89
N VAL A 560 -33.16 22.95 -50.26
CA VAL A 560 -32.17 23.92 -49.78
C VAL A 560 -31.00 24.00 -50.75
N ARG A 561 -30.73 25.17 -51.30
CA ARG A 561 -29.64 25.45 -52.24
C ARG A 561 -28.55 26.25 -51.52
N GLY A 562 -27.43 25.61 -51.24
CA GLY A 562 -26.25 26.25 -50.65
C GLY A 562 -25.14 26.50 -51.67
N PRO A 563 -24.01 27.10 -51.24
CA PRO A 563 -22.84 27.34 -52.10
C PRO A 563 -22.25 26.08 -52.74
N HIS A 564 -22.51 24.91 -52.16
CA HIS A 564 -21.92 23.62 -52.54
C HIS A 564 -22.92 22.65 -53.18
N GLY A 565 -24.12 23.13 -53.55
CA GLY A 565 -25.12 22.33 -54.23
C GLY A 565 -26.50 22.40 -53.59
N GLN A 566 -27.37 21.52 -54.06
CA GLN A 566 -28.77 21.44 -53.66
C GLN A 566 -29.00 20.19 -52.81
N LEU A 567 -29.73 20.36 -51.71
CA LEU A 567 -30.14 19.31 -50.80
C LEU A 567 -31.66 19.28 -50.75
N VAL A 568 -32.25 18.10 -50.92
CA VAL A 568 -33.71 17.90 -50.84
C VAL A 568 -34.05 17.14 -49.56
N TYR A 569 -35.01 17.65 -48.81
CA TYR A 569 -35.51 17.05 -47.58
C TYR A 569 -37.02 16.90 -47.67
N SER A 570 -37.56 15.75 -47.27
CA SER A 570 -38.99 15.59 -47.05
C SER A 570 -39.34 16.06 -45.64
N PHE A 571 -40.42 16.82 -45.53
CA PHE A 571 -40.90 17.49 -44.34
C PHE A 571 -42.16 16.80 -43.83
N ASP A 572 -42.13 16.31 -42.58
CA ASP A 572 -43.27 15.61 -41.96
C ASP A 572 -44.06 16.46 -40.94
N GLY A 573 -43.70 17.74 -40.78
CA GLY A 573 -44.25 18.64 -39.77
C GLY A 573 -43.27 18.95 -38.63
N GLU A 574 -42.52 17.95 -38.19
CA GLU A 574 -41.62 18.04 -37.03
C GLU A 574 -40.14 17.82 -37.41
N LYS A 575 -39.90 17.18 -38.56
CA LYS A 575 -38.57 16.81 -39.04
C LYS A 575 -38.39 17.10 -40.52
N LEU A 576 -37.15 17.38 -40.88
CA LEU A 576 -36.66 17.35 -42.26
C LEU A 576 -35.79 16.11 -42.44
N VAL A 577 -36.19 15.20 -43.33
CA VAL A 577 -35.52 13.92 -43.57
C VAL A 577 -35.05 13.84 -45.01
N GLY A 578 -33.75 13.66 -45.21
CA GLY A 578 -33.18 13.62 -46.56
C GLY A 578 -31.66 13.60 -46.54
N ASN A 579 -31.04 13.10 -47.61
CA ASN A 579 -29.57 13.07 -47.79
C ASN A 579 -28.80 12.45 -46.60
N GLY A 580 -29.39 11.43 -45.97
CA GLY A 580 -28.78 10.74 -44.81
C GLY A 580 -28.80 11.52 -43.49
N ALA A 581 -29.52 12.64 -43.42
CA ALA A 581 -29.64 13.46 -42.21
C ALA A 581 -31.10 13.61 -41.78
N VAL A 582 -31.30 13.80 -40.47
CA VAL A 582 -32.59 14.10 -39.84
C VAL A 582 -32.42 15.36 -39.02
N PHE A 583 -33.15 16.41 -39.39
CA PHE A 583 -33.19 17.66 -38.63
C PHE A 583 -34.47 17.72 -37.84
N SER A 584 -34.36 17.95 -36.54
CA SER A 584 -35.52 18.14 -35.66
C SER A 584 -35.79 19.63 -35.50
N LYS A 585 -37.08 19.98 -35.49
CA LYS A 585 -37.55 21.33 -35.17
C LYS A 585 -37.20 21.70 -33.74
N ARG A 586 -36.59 22.87 -33.54
CA ARG A 586 -36.40 23.53 -32.24
C ARG A 586 -37.02 24.93 -32.29
N GLY A 587 -37.81 25.25 -31.26
CA GLY A 587 -38.21 26.63 -31.01
C GLY A 587 -36.95 27.48 -30.75
N LYS A 588 -36.92 28.67 -31.34
CA LYS A 588 -35.84 29.65 -31.15
C LYS A 588 -35.89 30.33 -29.79
#